data_AF-A0A948TLB5-F1
#
_entry.id   AF-A0A948TLB5-F1
#
_cell.length_a   1.000
_cell.length_b   1.000
_cell.length_c   1.000
_cell.angle_alpha   90.00
_cell.angle_beta   90.00
_cell.angle_gamma   90.00
#
_symmetry.space_group_name_H-M   'P 1'
#
loop_
_entity.id
_entity.type
_entity.pdbx_description
1 polymer ?
#
loop_
_entity_poly.entity_id
_entity_poly.type
_entity_poly.pdbx_seq_one_letter_code
_entity_poly.pdbx_strand_id
1 'polypeptide(L)'
;RIAFLNYTYGTNGIPVTPPAIVNRIDREQIRRDILSARQMKPDAIIACMHWGIEYELLPERADRELAEWMLSLGVDHIIGSHPHVVQPIEVVDTLSDSEPHVVVYSLGNFISNMSREHTDGGMMVKLLLRKVPEKARLAGCGYSFVWTSRPVLSGKGNFIVYPSQVPLDELNTAEKSRMDLFLTNVRKLFKRYTKGINEYFLERK
;
A
#
# COMPACT_ATOMS: atom_id res chain seq x y z
N ARG A 1 -18.44 8.48 -6.49
CA ARG A 1 -18.21 8.42 -5.02
C ARG A 1 -17.45 7.15 -4.70
N ILE A 2 -16.36 7.25 -3.94
CA ILE A 2 -15.59 6.10 -3.46
C ILE A 2 -15.77 6.05 -1.94
N ALA A 3 -16.03 4.87 -1.39
CA ALA A 3 -16.06 4.65 0.05
C ALA A 3 -14.71 4.06 0.51
N PHE A 4 -14.16 4.59 1.59
CA PHE A 4 -12.97 4.05 2.24
C PHE A 4 -13.35 3.45 3.58
N LEU A 5 -12.89 2.23 3.85
CA LEU A 5 -13.04 1.55 5.14
C LEU A 5 -11.64 1.29 5.70
N ASN A 6 -11.36 1.67 6.94
CA ASN A 6 -10.02 1.56 7.50
C ASN A 6 -10.00 0.70 8.76
N TYR A 7 -9.03 -0.20 8.90
CA TYR A 7 -8.90 -1.12 10.04
C TYR A 7 -7.44 -1.32 10.43
N THR A 8 -7.20 -1.55 11.73
CA THR A 8 -5.86 -1.81 12.27
C THR A 8 -5.77 -3.07 13.13
N TYR A 9 -4.67 -3.81 12.98
CA TYR A 9 -4.32 -4.91 13.88
C TYR A 9 -4.05 -4.42 15.31
N GLY A 10 -3.66 -3.14 15.46
CA GLY A 10 -2.89 -2.68 16.63
C GLY A 10 -2.92 -1.17 16.86
N THR A 11 -2.63 -0.77 18.09
CA THR A 11 -2.33 0.62 18.49
C THR A 11 -0.99 0.70 19.22
N ASN A 12 -0.16 -0.34 19.12
CA ASN A 12 1.12 -0.46 19.83
C ASN A 12 0.99 -0.27 21.35
N GLY A 13 -0.10 -0.79 21.93
CA GLY A 13 -0.39 -0.65 23.36
C GLY A 13 -0.93 0.72 23.76
N ILE A 14 -1.09 1.66 22.84
CA ILE A 14 -1.64 2.99 23.13
C ILE A 14 -3.17 2.84 23.26
N PRO A 15 -3.76 3.22 24.40
CA PRO A 15 -5.19 3.15 24.60
C PRO A 15 -5.92 4.16 23.71
N VAL A 16 -7.06 3.74 23.15
CA VAL A 16 -7.93 4.62 22.39
C VAL A 16 -8.79 5.41 23.38
N THR A 17 -8.66 6.73 23.37
CA THR A 17 -9.41 7.61 24.28
C THR A 17 -10.50 8.35 23.51
N PRO A 18 -11.73 8.43 24.04
CA PRO A 18 -12.80 9.23 23.43
C PRO A 18 -12.37 10.70 23.25
N PRO A 19 -12.78 11.37 22.15
CA PRO A 19 -13.75 10.92 21.14
C PRO A 19 -13.11 10.15 19.96
N ALA A 20 -11.83 9.77 20.04
CA ALA A 20 -11.19 9.04 18.95
C ALA A 20 -11.80 7.65 18.77
N ILE A 21 -11.99 7.24 17.52
CA ILE A 21 -12.49 5.92 17.14
C ILE A 21 -11.40 5.24 16.31
N VAL A 22 -11.05 4.02 16.69
CA VAL A 22 -10.11 3.18 15.96
C VAL A 22 -10.80 1.85 15.66
N ASN A 23 -11.04 1.58 14.39
CA ASN A 23 -11.60 0.30 13.96
C ASN A 23 -10.51 -0.76 14.01
N ARG A 24 -10.70 -1.77 14.87
CA ARG A 24 -9.84 -2.94 14.93
C ARG A 24 -10.18 -3.88 13.77
N ILE A 25 -9.22 -4.72 13.40
CA ILE A 25 -9.50 -5.87 12.53
C ILE A 25 -10.39 -6.83 13.31
N ASP A 26 -11.70 -6.74 13.07
CA ASP A 26 -12.74 -7.60 13.61
C ASP A 26 -13.70 -7.97 12.46
N ARG A 27 -13.86 -9.27 12.19
CA ARG A 27 -14.61 -9.72 11.00
C ARG A 27 -16.08 -9.32 11.05
N GLU A 28 -16.71 -9.30 12.22
CA GLU A 28 -18.12 -8.91 12.31
C GLU A 28 -18.31 -7.42 12.06
N GLN A 29 -17.43 -6.58 12.60
CA GLN A 29 -17.43 -5.14 12.34
C GLN A 29 -17.16 -4.86 10.86
N ILE A 30 -16.11 -5.45 10.27
CA ILE A 30 -15.77 -5.29 8.85
C ILE A 30 -16.96 -5.69 7.97
N ARG A 31 -17.60 -6.82 8.25
CA ARG A 31 -18.78 -7.28 7.49
C ARG A 31 -19.93 -6.28 7.57
N ARG A 32 -20.25 -5.75 8.76
CA ARG A 32 -21.30 -4.74 8.94
C ARG A 32 -21.00 -3.47 8.15
N ASP A 33 -19.76 -3.00 8.21
CA ASP A 33 -19.33 -1.77 7.56
C ASP A 33 -19.35 -1.90 6.04
N ILE A 34 -18.90 -3.05 5.49
CA ILE A 34 -19.01 -3.34 4.06
C ILE A 34 -20.49 -3.34 3.61
N LEU A 35 -21.37 -4.02 4.36
CA LEU A 35 -22.79 -4.05 4.02
C LEU A 35 -23.44 -2.66 4.09
N SER A 36 -23.08 -1.86 5.10
CA SER A 36 -23.55 -0.48 5.23
C SER A 36 -23.05 0.39 4.07
N ALA A 37 -21.76 0.32 3.74
CA ALA A 37 -21.17 1.03 2.61
C ALA A 37 -21.87 0.67 1.29
N ARG A 38 -22.18 -0.61 1.07
CA ARG A 38 -22.91 -1.05 -0.13
C ARG A 38 -24.30 -0.44 -0.24
N GLN A 39 -25.03 -0.27 0.87
CA GLN A 39 -26.35 0.39 0.87
C GLN A 39 -26.27 1.85 0.41
N MET A 40 -25.13 2.52 0.61
CA MET A 40 -24.91 3.89 0.12
C MET A 40 -24.70 3.97 -1.40
N LYS A 41 -24.56 2.82 -2.08
CA LYS A 41 -24.29 2.70 -3.52
C LYS A 41 -23.10 3.57 -3.97
N PRO A 42 -21.90 3.36 -3.41
CA PRO A 42 -20.69 3.98 -3.92
C PRO A 42 -20.32 3.35 -5.27
N ASP A 43 -19.49 4.05 -6.02
CA ASP A 43 -18.95 3.53 -7.27
C ASP A 43 -17.86 2.48 -7.01
N ALA A 44 -17.13 2.60 -5.90
CA ALA A 44 -16.18 1.61 -5.43
C ALA A 44 -16.03 1.68 -3.90
N ILE A 45 -15.67 0.55 -3.28
CA ILE A 45 -15.30 0.40 -1.88
C ILE A 45 -13.83 -0.02 -1.82
N ILE A 46 -13.02 0.75 -1.10
CA ILE A 46 -11.59 0.46 -0.91
C ILE A 46 -11.34 0.24 0.59
N ALA A 47 -10.77 -0.91 0.93
CA ALA A 47 -10.35 -1.19 2.31
C ALA A 47 -8.89 -0.78 2.52
N CYS A 48 -8.62 0.04 3.53
CA CYS A 48 -7.31 0.46 3.98
C CYS A 48 -6.91 -0.35 5.22
N MET A 49 -5.90 -1.20 5.09
CA MET A 49 -5.53 -2.16 6.12
C MET A 49 -4.19 -1.80 6.74
N HIS A 50 -4.13 -1.86 8.07
CA HIS A 50 -2.89 -1.80 8.83
C HIS A 50 -2.69 -3.18 9.47
N TRP A 51 -1.91 -4.04 8.82
CA TRP A 51 -1.87 -5.50 9.03
C TRP A 51 -0.51 -6.14 8.70
N GLY A 52 -0.41 -7.47 8.78
CA GLY A 52 0.83 -8.19 8.49
C GLY A 52 1.88 -8.07 9.59
N ILE A 53 3.04 -8.66 9.31
CA ILE A 53 4.14 -8.81 10.27
C ILE A 53 5.25 -7.82 9.94
N GLU A 54 5.75 -7.10 10.94
CA GLU A 54 6.85 -6.16 10.76
C GLU A 54 8.06 -6.81 10.08
N TYR A 55 8.58 -6.12 9.06
CA TYR A 55 9.78 -6.48 8.29
C TYR A 55 9.69 -7.70 7.39
N GLU A 56 8.55 -8.41 7.37
CA GLU A 56 8.35 -9.52 6.46
C GLU A 56 8.08 -9.02 5.03
N LEU A 57 8.89 -9.45 4.06
CA LEU A 57 8.82 -8.98 2.67
C LEU A 57 7.64 -9.56 1.89
N LEU A 58 6.97 -10.57 2.44
CA LEU A 58 5.80 -11.21 1.85
C LEU A 58 4.65 -11.19 2.86
N PRO A 59 3.41 -10.99 2.39
CA PRO A 59 2.25 -11.06 3.27
C PRO A 59 2.07 -12.48 3.80
N GLU A 60 1.63 -12.58 5.05
CA GLU A 60 1.33 -13.88 5.64
C GLU A 60 0.02 -14.44 5.08
N ARG A 61 -0.21 -15.73 5.34
CA ARG A 61 -1.42 -16.41 4.89
C ARG A 61 -2.70 -15.74 5.41
N ALA A 62 -2.68 -15.27 6.66
CA ALA A 62 -3.84 -14.63 7.28
C ALA A 62 -4.25 -13.32 6.57
N ASP A 63 -3.27 -12.51 6.13
CA ASP A 63 -3.55 -11.27 5.36
C ASP A 63 -4.19 -11.58 4.01
N ARG A 64 -3.68 -12.61 3.31
CA ARG A 64 -4.21 -13.08 2.02
C ARG A 64 -5.65 -13.58 2.16
N GLU A 65 -5.91 -14.43 3.15
CA GLU A 65 -7.25 -14.95 3.42
C GLU A 65 -8.24 -13.84 3.83
N LEU A 66 -7.78 -12.87 4.61
CA LEU A 66 -8.60 -11.71 4.98
C LEU A 66 -8.90 -10.83 3.76
N ALA A 67 -7.93 -10.63 2.87
CA ALA A 67 -8.12 -9.89 1.63
C ALA A 67 -9.16 -10.56 0.74
N GLU A 68 -8.99 -11.85 0.43
CA GLU A 68 -9.94 -12.64 -0.36
C GLU A 68 -11.35 -12.62 0.24
N TRP A 69 -11.46 -12.75 1.57
CA TRP A 69 -12.74 -12.68 2.25
C TRP A 69 -13.41 -11.30 2.10
N MET A 70 -12.67 -10.19 2.25
CA MET A 70 -13.22 -8.84 2.04
C MET A 70 -13.66 -8.61 0.59
N LEU A 71 -12.87 -9.07 -0.39
CA LEU A 71 -13.23 -9.02 -1.81
C LEU A 71 -14.53 -9.79 -2.07
N SER A 72 -14.69 -10.98 -1.49
CA SER A 72 -15.90 -11.80 -1.61
C SER A 72 -17.17 -11.13 -1.07
N LEU A 73 -17.03 -10.15 -0.16
CA LEU A 73 -18.12 -9.39 0.42
C LEU A 73 -18.51 -8.12 -0.37
N GLY A 74 -17.71 -7.76 -1.38
CA GLY A 74 -17.94 -6.61 -2.25
C GLY A 74 -17.03 -5.41 -1.99
N VAL A 75 -15.86 -5.62 -1.37
CA VAL A 75 -14.75 -4.64 -1.45
C VAL A 75 -14.14 -4.74 -2.85
N ASP A 76 -13.91 -3.61 -3.50
CA ASP A 76 -13.34 -3.59 -4.84
C ASP A 76 -11.81 -3.70 -4.82
N HIS A 77 -11.14 -2.95 -3.95
CA HIS A 77 -9.67 -2.93 -3.85
C HIS A 77 -9.20 -2.81 -2.41
N ILE A 78 -7.98 -3.27 -2.13
CA ILE A 78 -7.39 -3.26 -0.78
C ILE A 78 -6.01 -2.60 -0.81
N ILE A 79 -5.78 -1.67 0.11
CA ILE A 79 -4.53 -0.95 0.29
C ILE A 79 -3.98 -1.18 1.70
N GLY A 80 -2.91 -1.96 1.79
CA GLY A 80 -2.26 -2.35 3.03
C GLY A 80 -1.04 -1.49 3.38
N SER A 81 -0.74 -1.48 4.68
CA SER A 81 0.39 -0.83 5.34
C SER A 81 0.69 -1.58 6.65
N HIS A 82 1.70 -1.11 7.41
CA HIS A 82 2.19 -1.61 8.72
C HIS A 82 3.55 -2.33 8.69
N PRO A 83 3.84 -3.29 7.79
CA PRO A 83 5.09 -4.07 7.85
C PRO A 83 6.39 -3.26 7.76
N HIS A 84 6.32 -1.94 7.53
CA HIS A 84 7.43 -1.01 7.35
C HIS A 84 8.33 -1.33 6.15
N VAL A 85 7.97 -2.31 5.34
CA VAL A 85 8.63 -2.72 4.10
C VAL A 85 7.61 -2.77 2.98
N VAL A 86 8.06 -2.60 1.74
CA VAL A 86 7.20 -2.77 0.58
C VAL A 86 6.91 -4.26 0.38
N GLN A 87 5.63 -4.62 0.26
CA GLN A 87 5.21 -5.97 -0.12
C GLN A 87 4.59 -5.96 -1.53
N PRO A 88 4.53 -7.13 -2.21
CA PRO A 88 4.01 -7.23 -3.57
C PRO A 88 2.58 -6.72 -3.74
N ILE A 89 2.21 -6.43 -4.99
CA ILE A 89 0.83 -6.12 -5.38
C ILE A 89 0.29 -7.32 -6.17
N GLU A 90 -0.93 -7.72 -5.85
CA GLU A 90 -1.62 -8.81 -6.56
C GLU A 90 -2.86 -8.27 -7.28
N VAL A 91 -3.08 -8.77 -8.50
CA VAL A 91 -4.35 -8.67 -9.20
C VAL A 91 -5.08 -9.98 -8.99
N VAL A 92 -6.22 -9.92 -8.30
CA VAL A 92 -7.04 -11.07 -7.95
C VAL A 92 -8.23 -11.13 -8.90
N ASP A 93 -8.36 -12.25 -9.62
CA ASP A 93 -9.38 -12.50 -10.64
C ASP A 93 -10.11 -13.81 -10.32
N THR A 94 -10.74 -13.88 -9.15
CA THR A 94 -11.19 -15.13 -8.52
C THR A 94 -12.69 -15.40 -8.64
N LEU A 95 -13.49 -14.52 -9.26
CA LEU A 95 -14.90 -14.78 -9.48
C LEU A 95 -15.15 -14.95 -10.98
N SER A 96 -15.97 -15.94 -11.34
CA SER A 96 -16.16 -16.45 -12.71
C SER A 96 -16.73 -15.43 -13.73
N ASP A 97 -16.97 -14.18 -13.28
CA ASP A 97 -17.46 -13.02 -14.03
C ASP A 97 -16.85 -11.67 -13.50
N SER A 98 -15.80 -11.70 -12.65
CA SER A 98 -15.33 -10.49 -11.96
C SER A 98 -14.41 -9.59 -12.77
N GLU A 99 -14.57 -8.29 -12.54
CA GLU A 99 -13.53 -7.30 -12.79
C GLU A 99 -12.33 -7.55 -11.89
N PRO A 100 -11.08 -7.35 -12.36
CA PRO A 100 -9.88 -7.57 -11.56
C PRO A 100 -9.84 -6.67 -10.31
N HIS A 101 -9.49 -7.26 -9.17
CA HIS A 101 -9.30 -6.57 -7.90
C HIS A 101 -7.81 -6.35 -7.63
N VAL A 102 -7.42 -5.17 -7.12
CA VAL A 102 -6.04 -4.91 -6.72
C VAL A 102 -5.91 -5.04 -5.20
N VAL A 103 -4.95 -5.85 -4.77
CA VAL A 103 -4.52 -5.98 -3.38
C VAL A 103 -3.08 -5.52 -3.26
N VAL A 104 -2.88 -4.39 -2.58
CA VAL A 104 -1.57 -3.93 -2.15
C VAL A 104 -1.38 -4.41 -0.71
N TYR A 105 -0.41 -5.28 -0.43
CA TYR A 105 -0.26 -5.80 0.93
C TYR A 105 0.46 -4.82 1.88
N SER A 106 1.47 -4.11 1.38
CA SER A 106 2.13 -3.05 2.14
C SER A 106 2.77 -2.03 1.21
N LEU A 107 2.40 -0.76 1.39
CA LEU A 107 3.03 0.39 0.72
C LEU A 107 4.47 0.66 1.20
N GLY A 108 4.92 0.07 2.31
CA GLY A 108 6.17 0.44 2.97
C GLY A 108 6.10 1.84 3.61
N ASN A 109 7.27 2.46 3.80
CA ASN A 109 7.37 3.74 4.50
C ASN A 109 7.44 4.92 3.53
N PHE A 110 6.63 5.96 3.75
CA PHE A 110 6.68 7.19 2.95
C PHE A 110 7.68 8.20 3.51
N ILE A 111 7.55 8.56 4.79
CA ILE A 111 8.55 9.30 5.56
C ILE A 111 8.87 8.45 6.79
N SER A 112 10.14 8.14 7.02
CA SER A 112 10.55 7.25 8.12
C SER A 112 11.97 7.54 8.61
N ASN A 113 12.19 7.30 9.90
CA ASN A 113 13.52 7.38 10.52
C ASN A 113 14.22 6.01 10.61
N MET A 114 13.60 4.96 10.09
CA MET A 114 14.18 3.62 10.15
C MET A 114 15.42 3.49 9.27
N SER A 115 16.44 2.78 9.77
CA SER A 115 17.71 2.52 9.06
C SER A 115 17.84 1.09 8.55
N ARG A 116 16.95 0.21 8.98
CA ARG A 116 16.98 -1.21 8.64
C ARG A 116 16.80 -1.36 7.13
N GLU A 117 17.50 -2.34 6.54
CA GLU A 117 17.31 -2.68 5.13
C GLU A 117 15.82 -2.89 4.82
N HIS A 118 15.38 -2.44 3.63
CA HIS A 118 13.99 -2.42 3.15
C HIS A 118 13.03 -1.44 3.83
N THR A 119 13.43 -0.77 4.92
CA THR A 119 12.54 0.14 5.68
C THR A 119 12.72 1.62 5.36
N ASP A 120 13.72 1.96 4.57
CA ASP A 120 14.08 3.32 4.18
C ASP A 120 13.36 3.80 2.92
N GLY A 121 12.27 3.15 2.52
CA GLY A 121 11.45 3.56 1.41
C GLY A 121 10.10 2.85 1.34
N GLY A 122 9.36 3.19 0.29
CA GLY A 122 7.99 2.78 0.09
C GLY A 122 7.61 2.79 -1.39
N MET A 123 6.32 2.72 -1.65
CA MET A 123 5.76 2.94 -2.98
C MET A 123 4.50 3.78 -2.93
N MET A 124 4.27 4.50 -4.01
CA MET A 124 2.97 5.06 -4.34
C MET A 124 2.27 4.12 -5.32
N VAL A 125 0.96 3.95 -5.17
CA VAL A 125 0.15 3.14 -6.08
C VAL A 125 -0.87 4.02 -6.78
N LYS A 126 -1.00 3.81 -8.08
CA LYS A 126 -1.99 4.46 -8.94
C LYS A 126 -3.04 3.45 -9.33
N LEU A 127 -4.28 3.69 -8.90
CA LEU A 127 -5.47 3.01 -9.40
C LEU A 127 -6.22 3.94 -10.36
N LEU A 128 -6.33 3.53 -11.62
CA LEU A 128 -7.14 4.22 -12.60
C LEU A 128 -8.52 3.55 -12.63
N LEU A 129 -9.55 4.28 -12.20
CA LEU A 129 -10.93 3.79 -12.18
C LEU A 129 -11.75 4.47 -13.27
N ARG A 130 -12.43 3.67 -14.09
CA ARG A 130 -13.39 4.15 -15.10
C ARG A 130 -14.80 4.06 -14.54
N LYS A 131 -15.50 5.18 -14.50
CA LYS A 131 -16.92 5.21 -14.14
C LYS A 131 -17.74 4.50 -15.21
N VAL A 132 -18.60 3.59 -14.79
CA VAL A 132 -19.64 2.93 -15.60
C VAL A 132 -21.00 3.10 -14.88
N PRO A 133 -22.14 2.71 -15.50
CA PRO A 133 -23.42 2.75 -14.80
C PRO A 133 -23.31 2.02 -13.46
N GLU A 134 -23.71 2.72 -12.38
CA GLU A 134 -23.80 2.22 -11.01
C GLU A 134 -22.51 1.75 -10.31
N LYS A 135 -21.37 1.65 -11.01
CA LYS A 135 -20.07 1.28 -10.41
C LYS A 135 -18.87 1.96 -11.05
N ALA A 136 -17.68 1.72 -10.53
CA ALA A 136 -16.40 2.00 -11.17
C ALA A 136 -15.69 0.67 -11.47
N ARG A 137 -14.95 0.62 -12.57
CA ARG A 137 -14.16 -0.55 -12.99
C ARG A 137 -12.68 -0.19 -13.01
N LEU A 138 -11.83 -1.17 -12.72
CA LEU A 138 -10.39 -0.99 -12.84
C LEU A 138 -10.03 -0.84 -14.32
N ALA A 139 -9.47 0.32 -14.68
CA ALA A 139 -8.96 0.60 -16.03
C ALA A 139 -7.43 0.56 -16.09
N GLY A 140 -6.75 0.52 -14.94
CA GLY A 140 -5.30 0.35 -14.89
C GLY A 140 -4.77 0.42 -13.47
N CYS A 141 -3.61 -0.22 -13.25
CA CYS A 141 -2.86 -0.18 -12.00
C CYS A 141 -1.38 0.05 -12.31
N GLY A 142 -0.71 0.84 -11.49
CA GLY A 142 0.74 1.06 -11.56
C GLY A 142 1.30 1.44 -10.20
N TYR A 143 2.61 1.37 -10.04
CA TYR A 143 3.29 1.81 -8.81
C TYR A 143 4.52 2.64 -9.11
N SER A 144 5.00 3.42 -8.15
CA SER A 144 6.26 4.15 -8.23
C SER A 144 6.98 4.06 -6.90
N PHE A 145 8.22 3.59 -6.90
CA PHE A 145 8.99 3.51 -5.66
C PHE A 145 9.43 4.89 -5.21
N VAL A 146 9.49 5.06 -3.90
CA VAL A 146 10.05 6.25 -3.25
C VAL A 146 11.04 5.81 -2.18
N TRP A 147 12.07 6.62 -1.96
CA TRP A 147 13.10 6.36 -0.97
C TRP A 147 13.27 7.58 -0.06
N THR A 148 13.37 7.36 1.24
CA THR A 148 13.52 8.40 2.24
C THR A 148 14.99 8.58 2.60
N SER A 149 15.56 9.72 2.20
CA SER A 149 16.83 10.19 2.74
C SER A 149 16.64 10.81 4.12
N ARG A 150 17.35 10.28 5.12
CA ARG A 150 17.32 10.79 6.49
C ARG A 150 18.32 11.93 6.67
N PRO A 151 18.10 12.87 7.61
CA PRO A 151 19.03 13.98 7.85
C PRO A 151 20.48 13.56 8.03
N VAL A 152 20.71 12.47 8.76
CA VAL A 152 22.05 11.89 9.01
C VAL A 152 22.74 11.40 7.73
N LEU A 153 21.98 11.05 6.70
CA LEU A 153 22.50 10.51 5.44
C LEU A 153 22.72 11.63 4.40
N SER A 154 21.76 12.55 4.28
CA SER A 154 21.85 13.67 3.35
C SER A 154 22.77 14.81 3.83
N GLY A 155 22.97 14.93 5.15
CA GLY A 155 23.57 16.11 5.77
C GLY A 155 22.63 17.32 5.79
N LYS A 156 21.38 17.16 5.33
CA LYS A 156 20.36 18.22 5.30
C LYS A 156 19.51 18.12 6.57
N GLY A 157 18.94 19.23 7.04
CA GLY A 157 18.20 19.27 8.31
C GLY A 157 16.87 18.50 8.35
N ASN A 158 16.33 18.08 7.19
CA ASN A 158 15.02 17.44 7.05
C ASN A 158 15.11 16.07 6.37
N PHE A 159 14.08 15.24 6.59
CA PHE A 159 13.83 14.06 5.76
C PHE A 159 13.46 14.48 4.34
N ILE A 160 13.95 13.75 3.34
CA ILE A 160 13.65 14.01 1.93
C ILE A 160 13.15 12.73 1.29
N VAL A 161 11.98 12.79 0.66
CA VAL A 161 11.42 11.68 -0.11
C VAL A 161 11.81 11.88 -1.56
N TYR A 162 12.64 10.97 -2.06
CA TYR A 162 13.07 10.95 -3.45
C TYR A 162 12.24 9.95 -4.25
N PRO A 163 11.74 10.32 -5.43
CA PRO A 163 11.18 9.33 -6.35
C PRO A 163 12.29 8.43 -6.89
N SER A 164 11.95 7.21 -7.33
CA SER A 164 12.94 6.21 -7.77
C SER A 164 13.82 6.63 -8.95
N GLN A 165 13.41 7.67 -9.67
CA GLN A 165 14.09 8.27 -10.82
C GLN A 165 14.76 9.61 -10.52
N VAL A 166 14.99 9.97 -9.25
CA VAL A 166 15.74 11.21 -8.95
C VAL A 166 17.10 11.20 -9.67
N PRO A 167 17.50 12.31 -10.31
CA PRO A 167 18.84 12.45 -10.89
C PRO A 167 19.94 12.18 -9.85
N LEU A 168 20.94 11.39 -10.24
CA LEU A 168 22.00 10.96 -9.31
C LEU A 168 22.87 12.12 -8.82
N ASP A 169 22.99 13.21 -9.57
CA ASP A 169 23.71 14.42 -9.15
C ASP A 169 23.01 15.17 -7.99
N GLU A 170 21.73 14.89 -7.72
CA GLU A 170 21.01 15.43 -6.55
C GLU A 170 21.33 14.69 -5.24
N LEU A 171 22.05 13.57 -5.31
CA LEU A 171 22.37 12.68 -4.19
C LEU A 171 23.86 12.68 -3.87
N ASN A 172 24.21 12.69 -2.59
CA ASN A 172 25.59 12.43 -2.16
C ASN A 172 25.93 10.93 -2.28
N THR A 173 27.21 10.57 -2.09
CA THR A 173 27.69 9.18 -2.24
C THR A 173 26.96 8.19 -1.32
N ALA A 174 26.70 8.58 -0.07
CA ALA A 174 26.04 7.71 0.90
C ALA A 174 24.56 7.50 0.56
N GLU A 175 23.87 8.56 0.11
CA GLU A 175 22.50 8.49 -0.39
C GLU A 175 22.39 7.56 -1.60
N LYS A 176 23.29 7.70 -2.58
CA LYS A 176 23.34 6.84 -3.76
C LYS A 176 23.42 5.36 -3.39
N SER A 177 24.38 4.99 -2.54
CA SER A 177 24.57 3.59 -2.14
C SER A 177 23.35 3.02 -1.42
N ARG A 178 22.70 3.81 -0.55
CA ARG A 178 21.52 3.36 0.20
C ARG A 178 20.27 3.25 -0.68
N MET A 179 20.04 4.25 -1.53
CA MET A 179 18.93 4.24 -2.46
C MET A 179 19.07 3.11 -3.49
N ASP A 180 20.27 2.87 -4.03
CA ASP A 180 20.52 1.78 -4.98
C ASP A 180 20.27 0.40 -4.36
N LEU A 181 20.71 0.19 -3.11
CA LEU A 181 20.42 -1.04 -2.37
C LEU A 181 18.91 -1.24 -2.18
N PHE A 182 18.19 -0.21 -1.74
CA PHE A 182 16.74 -0.26 -1.58
C PHE A 182 16.05 -0.60 -2.91
N LEU A 183 16.33 0.15 -3.98
CA LEU A 183 15.71 -0.03 -5.29
C LEU A 183 16.01 -1.39 -5.92
N THR A 184 17.25 -1.84 -5.83
CA THR A 184 17.66 -3.17 -6.34
C THR A 184 16.85 -4.27 -5.66
N ASN A 185 16.72 -4.18 -4.34
CA ASN A 185 15.99 -5.16 -3.55
C ASN A 185 14.49 -5.17 -3.85
N VAL A 186 13.82 -4.01 -3.83
CA VAL A 186 12.37 -3.95 -4.06
C VAL A 186 12.02 -4.30 -5.51
N ARG A 187 12.84 -3.92 -6.50
CA ARG A 187 12.62 -4.32 -7.90
C ARG A 187 12.81 -5.82 -8.10
N LYS A 188 13.78 -6.45 -7.42
CA LYS A 188 13.96 -7.91 -7.43
C LYS A 188 12.73 -8.63 -6.83
N LEU A 189 12.21 -8.12 -5.72
CA LEU A 189 11.00 -8.63 -5.08
C LEU A 189 9.79 -8.52 -6.03
N PHE A 190 9.57 -7.34 -6.62
CA PHE A 190 8.43 -7.08 -7.50
C PHE A 190 8.51 -7.88 -8.79
N LYS A 191 9.69 -8.01 -9.41
CA LYS A 191 9.89 -8.87 -10.58
C LYS A 191 9.46 -10.32 -10.31
N ARG A 192 9.70 -10.80 -9.08
CA ARG A 192 9.36 -12.16 -8.69
C ARG A 192 7.87 -12.33 -8.39
N TYR A 193 7.28 -11.43 -7.60
CA TYR A 193 5.95 -11.64 -7.00
C TYR A 193 4.83 -10.74 -7.53
N THR A 194 5.13 -9.59 -8.13
CA THR A 194 4.12 -8.70 -8.72
C THR A 194 4.01 -9.00 -10.22
N LYS A 195 2.82 -9.37 -10.70
CA LYS A 195 2.56 -9.73 -12.12
C LYS A 195 1.55 -8.78 -12.74
N GLY A 196 1.77 -8.40 -14.00
CA GLY A 196 0.82 -7.60 -14.78
C GLY A 196 0.70 -6.12 -14.37
N ILE A 197 1.54 -5.63 -13.45
CA ILE A 197 1.54 -4.24 -12.99
C ILE A 197 2.95 -3.65 -13.20
N ASN A 198 3.00 -2.46 -13.79
CA ASN A 198 4.27 -1.82 -14.15
C ASN A 198 4.64 -0.68 -13.18
N GLU A 199 5.96 -0.49 -13.00
CA GLU A 199 6.51 0.72 -12.39
C GLU A 199 6.26 1.91 -13.34
N TYR A 200 5.80 3.03 -12.81
CA TYR A 200 5.71 4.31 -13.52
C TYR A 200 6.62 5.34 -12.86
N PHE A 201 7.04 6.31 -13.66
CA PHE A 201 7.91 7.39 -13.22
C PHE A 201 7.14 8.71 -13.21
N LEU A 202 7.33 9.50 -12.15
CA LEU A 202 6.73 10.83 -12.04
C LEU A 202 7.42 11.78 -13.01
N GLU A 203 6.63 12.42 -13.86
CA GLU A 203 7.10 13.53 -14.68
C GLU A 203 7.35 14.75 -13.80
N ARG A 204 8.53 15.37 -13.93
CA ARG A 204 8.76 16.72 -13.41
C ARG A 204 8.05 17.70 -14.35
N LYS A 205 7.07 18.42 -13.82
CA LYS A 205 6.50 19.60 -14.48
C LYS A 205 7.37 20.82 -14.25
#